data_AF-A0A949VBV2-F1
#
_entry.id   AF-A0A949VBV2-F1
#
_cell.length_a   1.000
_cell.length_b   1.000
_cell.length_c   1.000
_cell.angle_alpha   90.00
_cell.angle_beta   90.00
_cell.angle_gamma   90.00
#
_symmetry.space_group_name_H-M   'P 1'
#
loop_
_entity.id
_entity.type
_entity.pdbx_description
1 polymer ?
#
loop_
_entity_poly.entity_id
_entity_poly.type
_entity_poly.pdbx_seq_one_letter_code
_entity_poly.pdbx_strand_id
1 'polypeptide(L)'
;MLVMTADDMFAHKLTALYERFGKTNRDIYDVWFFLKNRFPINKAIVEQRSGMDFNDFAERCIQRLETVNNRKILDGIGDLLTASQRDWAKVNLRDETIALLKLRL
;
A
#
# COMPACT_ATOMS: atom_id res chain seq x y z
N MET A 1 -4.69 -15.32 -22.63
CA MET A 1 -4.04 -14.07 -22.17
C MET A 1 -3.31 -14.37 -20.88
N LEU A 2 -2.00 -14.16 -20.82
CA LEU A 2 -1.25 -14.33 -19.57
C LEU A 2 -1.47 -13.08 -18.71
N VAL A 3 -1.94 -13.27 -17.48
CA VAL A 3 -2.15 -12.21 -16.50
C VAL A 3 -1.39 -12.53 -15.22
N MET A 4 -0.98 -11.50 -14.50
CA MET A 4 -0.29 -11.63 -13.23
C MET A 4 -1.20 -12.23 -12.16
N THR A 5 -0.66 -13.06 -11.28
CA THR A 5 -1.35 -13.59 -10.12
C THR A 5 -1.52 -12.51 -9.04
N ALA A 6 -2.48 -12.69 -8.14
CA ALA A 6 -2.83 -11.64 -7.17
C ALA A 6 -1.75 -11.39 -6.11
N ASP A 7 -0.99 -12.41 -5.74
CA ASP A 7 0.16 -12.34 -4.86
C ASP A 7 1.33 -11.55 -5.45
N ASP A 8 1.61 -11.75 -6.74
CA ASP A 8 2.61 -10.99 -7.49
C ASP A 8 2.17 -9.54 -7.69
N MET A 9 0.89 -9.32 -7.98
CA MET A 9 0.31 -7.97 -8.04
C MET A 9 0.49 -7.24 -6.72
N PHE A 10 0.17 -7.89 -5.59
CA PHE A 10 0.34 -7.28 -4.29
C PHE A 10 1.80 -6.94 -4.01
N ALA A 11 2.74 -7.85 -4.30
CA ALA A 11 4.17 -7.59 -4.15
C ALA A 11 4.61 -6.33 -4.89
N HIS A 12 4.23 -6.19 -6.17
CA HIS A 12 4.56 -5.02 -6.97
C HIS A 12 3.88 -3.73 -6.50
N LYS A 13 2.66 -3.81 -5.97
CA LYS A 13 1.97 -2.65 -5.38
C LYS A 13 2.65 -2.18 -4.09
N LEU A 14 3.07 -3.11 -3.24
CA LEU A 14 3.82 -2.79 -2.03
C LEU A 14 5.20 -2.18 -2.36
N THR A 15 5.91 -2.74 -3.35
CA THR A 15 7.17 -2.16 -3.83
C THR A 15 6.97 -0.75 -4.38
N ALA A 16 5.92 -0.55 -5.18
CA ALA A 16 5.58 0.75 -5.74
C ALA A 16 5.26 1.82 -4.69
N LEU A 17 4.52 1.46 -3.65
CA LEU A 17 4.23 2.35 -2.51
C LEU A 17 5.52 2.91 -1.90
N TYR A 18 6.53 2.05 -1.76
CA TYR A 18 7.84 2.47 -1.29
C TYR A 18 8.56 3.35 -2.32
N GLU A 19 8.78 2.86 -3.55
CA GLU A 19 9.58 3.55 -4.58
C GLU A 19 9.03 4.93 -4.98
N ARG A 20 7.70 5.08 -5.00
CA ARG A 20 7.01 6.29 -5.46
C ARG A 20 6.42 7.12 -4.32
N PHE A 21 6.88 6.90 -3.10
CA PHE A 21 6.38 7.59 -1.93
C PHE A 21 6.38 9.12 -2.12
N GLY A 22 5.28 9.77 -1.74
CA GLY A 22 5.08 11.22 -1.90
C GLY A 22 4.74 11.69 -3.32
N LYS A 23 4.78 10.80 -4.33
CA LYS A 23 4.43 11.13 -5.73
C LYS A 23 3.02 10.69 -6.10
N THR A 24 2.52 9.58 -5.54
CA THR A 24 1.19 9.06 -5.86
C THR A 24 0.55 8.37 -4.66
N ASN A 25 -0.57 8.93 -4.18
CA ASN A 25 -1.24 8.41 -2.98
C ASN A 25 -2.16 7.22 -3.28
N ARG A 26 -2.47 6.96 -4.55
CA ARG A 26 -3.25 5.77 -4.97
C ARG A 26 -2.59 4.45 -4.55
N ASP A 27 -1.26 4.40 -4.49
CA ASP A 27 -0.53 3.18 -4.11
C ASP A 27 -0.82 2.80 -2.64
N ILE A 28 -1.14 3.77 -1.78
CA ILE A 28 -1.59 3.53 -0.40
C ILE A 28 -2.93 2.78 -0.42
N TYR A 29 -3.88 3.23 -1.25
CA TYR A 29 -5.18 2.59 -1.40
C TYR A 29 -5.07 1.18 -1.98
N ASP A 30 -4.24 1.00 -3.01
CA ASP A 30 -3.99 -0.31 -3.60
C ASP A 30 -3.46 -1.29 -2.54
N VAL A 31 -2.44 -0.90 -1.78
CA VAL A 31 -1.87 -1.73 -0.71
C VAL A 31 -2.90 -2.02 0.40
N TRP A 32 -3.65 -1.00 0.85
CA TRP A 32 -4.75 -1.19 1.80
C TRP A 32 -5.77 -2.21 1.29
N PHE A 33 -6.14 -2.14 0.02
CA PHE A 33 -7.12 -3.05 -0.57
C PHE A 33 -6.64 -4.50 -0.50
N PHE A 34 -5.39 -4.78 -0.90
CA PHE A 34 -4.84 -6.13 -0.82
C PHE A 34 -4.75 -6.64 0.62
N LEU A 35 -4.31 -5.77 1.54
CA LEU A 35 -4.21 -6.08 2.97
C LEU A 35 -5.57 -6.38 3.60
N LYS A 36 -6.55 -5.51 3.36
CA LYS A 36 -7.91 -5.60 3.91
C LYS A 36 -8.60 -6.88 3.48
N ASN A 37 -8.39 -7.29 2.24
CA ASN A 37 -8.94 -8.51 1.65
C ASN A 37 -8.07 -9.76 1.91
N ARG A 38 -6.99 -9.64 2.70
CA ARG A 38 -6.12 -10.74 3.13
C ARG A 38 -5.48 -11.52 1.97
N PHE A 39 -5.20 -10.85 0.85
CA PHE A 39 -4.51 -11.49 -0.26
C PHE A 39 -3.14 -12.02 0.18
N PRO A 40 -2.71 -13.20 -0.34
CA PRO A 40 -1.33 -13.63 -0.19
C PRO A 40 -0.38 -12.63 -0.86
N ILE A 41 0.88 -12.61 -0.44
CA ILE A 41 1.92 -11.77 -1.05
C ILE A 41 3.11 -12.63 -1.42
N ASN A 42 3.64 -12.42 -2.63
CA ASN A 42 4.89 -13.03 -3.04
C ASN A 42 6.07 -12.25 -2.45
N LYS A 43 6.58 -12.70 -1.30
CA LYS A 43 7.69 -12.04 -0.59
C LYS A 43 8.98 -12.01 -1.43
N ALA A 44 9.23 -13.05 -2.24
CA ALA A 44 10.44 -13.14 -3.05
C ALA A 44 10.56 -11.99 -4.06
N ILE A 45 9.44 -11.54 -4.64
CA ILE A 45 9.45 -10.37 -5.54
C ILE A 45 9.81 -9.09 -4.79
N VAL A 46 9.28 -8.91 -3.58
CA VAL A 46 9.59 -7.74 -2.74
C VAL A 46 11.08 -7.72 -2.40
N GLU A 47 11.61 -8.85 -1.94
CA GLU A 47 13.01 -9.01 -1.56
C GLU A 47 13.95 -8.82 -2.74
N GLN A 48 13.68 -9.46 -3.89
CA GLN A 48 14.49 -9.35 -5.09
C GLN A 48 14.53 -7.92 -5.64
N ARG A 49 13.39 -7.21 -5.64
CA ARG A 49 13.33 -5.85 -6.18
C ARG A 49 13.91 -4.81 -5.23
N SER A 50 13.77 -5.02 -3.93
CA SER A 50 14.16 -4.04 -2.93
C SER A 50 15.57 -4.24 -2.38
N GLY A 51 16.11 -5.46 -2.48
CA GLY A 51 17.37 -5.85 -1.84
C GLY A 51 17.30 -5.91 -0.32
N MET A 52 16.09 -5.89 0.27
CA MET A 52 15.84 -5.95 1.72
C MET A 52 15.03 -7.20 2.06
N ASP A 53 15.17 -7.71 3.28
CA ASP A 53 14.24 -8.71 3.82
C ASP A 53 12.81 -8.15 3.82
N PHE A 54 11.81 -9.02 3.63
CA PHE A 54 10.41 -8.59 3.58
C PHE A 54 9.96 -7.82 4.83
N ASN A 55 10.36 -8.26 6.02
CA ASN A 55 9.96 -7.61 7.26
C ASN A 55 10.60 -6.22 7.40
N ASP A 56 11.88 -6.10 7.05
CA ASP A 56 12.57 -4.80 6.99
C ASP A 56 11.89 -3.87 5.97
N PHE A 57 11.54 -4.40 4.80
CA PHE A 57 10.85 -3.63 3.77
C PHE A 57 9.48 -3.13 4.23
N ALA A 58 8.70 -3.99 4.88
CA ALA A 58 7.38 -3.66 5.42
C ALA A 58 7.48 -2.60 6.53
N GLU A 59 8.46 -2.72 7.43
CA GLU A 59 8.74 -1.72 8.47
C GLU A 59 9.12 -0.36 7.85
N ARG A 60 9.93 -0.36 6.79
CA ARG A 60 10.26 0.86 6.04
C ARG A 60 9.04 1.48 5.36
N CYS A 61 8.09 0.67 4.88
CA CYS A 61 6.82 1.16 4.36
C CYS A 61 5.97 1.82 5.45
N ILE A 62 5.90 1.21 6.64
CA ILE A 62 5.20 1.76 7.81
C ILE A 62 5.78 3.12 8.19
N GLN A 63 7.11 3.20 8.36
CA GLN A 63 7.81 4.45 8.70
C GLN A 63 7.52 5.57 7.71
N ARG A 64 7.47 5.25 6.40
CA ARG A 64 7.09 6.22 5.39
C ARG A 64 5.62 6.63 5.54
N LEU A 65 4.70 5.69 5.67
CA LEU A 65 3.28 5.96 5.84
C LEU A 65 3.00 6.88 7.04
N GLU A 66 3.73 6.73 8.16
CA GLU A 66 3.60 7.59 9.34
C GLU A 66 3.91 9.07 9.05
N THR A 67 4.72 9.36 8.02
CA THR A 67 5.02 10.75 7.59
C THR A 67 3.98 11.34 6.64
N VAL A 68 3.01 10.56 6.15
CA VAL A 68 1.99 11.04 5.20
C VAL A 68 1.03 12.02 5.88
N ASN A 69 0.83 13.18 5.26
CA ASN A 69 -0.18 14.15 5.67
C ASN A 69 -1.54 13.83 5.03
N ASN A 70 -2.54 13.58 5.86
CA ASN A 70 -3.90 13.21 5.41
C ASN A 70 -4.56 14.26 4.50
N ARG A 71 -4.13 15.54 4.53
CA ARG A 71 -4.69 16.61 3.67
C ARG A 71 -4.58 16.29 2.17
N LYS A 72 -3.56 15.54 1.77
CA LYS A 72 -3.28 15.21 0.36
C LYS A 72 -3.61 13.77 -0.01
N ILE A 73 -4.15 12.97 0.91
CA ILE A 73 -4.28 11.52 0.73
C ILE A 73 -5.16 11.10 -0.46
N LEU A 74 -6.02 12.02 -0.93
CA LEU A 74 -6.87 11.80 -2.11
C LEU A 74 -6.23 12.21 -3.43
N ASP A 75 -5.05 12.84 -3.42
CA ASP A 75 -4.37 13.30 -4.64
C ASP A 75 -4.11 12.10 -5.57
N GLY A 76 -4.74 12.14 -6.76
CA GLY A 76 -4.64 11.10 -7.78
C GLY A 76 -5.57 9.89 -7.60
N ILE A 77 -6.45 9.87 -6.59
CA ILE A 77 -7.47 8.82 -6.42
C ILE A 77 -8.88 9.35 -6.12
N GLY A 78 -9.02 10.59 -5.65
CA GLY A 78 -10.31 11.16 -5.23
C GLY A 78 -11.43 11.03 -6.26
N ASP A 79 -11.12 11.23 -7.54
CA ASP A 79 -12.11 11.17 -8.64
C ASP A 79 -12.59 9.73 -8.94
N LEU A 80 -11.85 8.72 -8.51
CA LEU A 80 -12.22 7.30 -8.68
C LEU A 80 -13.05 6.76 -7.51
N LEU A 81 -13.15 7.52 -6.41
CA LEU A 81 -13.84 7.12 -5.19
C LEU A 81 -15.21 7.77 -5.09
N THR A 82 -16.18 7.04 -4.56
CA THR A 82 -17.47 7.59 -4.14
C THR A 82 -17.29 8.60 -2.99
N ALA A 83 -18.31 9.41 -2.71
CA ALA A 83 -18.26 10.39 -1.62
C ALA A 83 -17.94 9.73 -0.27
N SER A 84 -18.62 8.64 0.07
CA SER A 84 -18.38 7.90 1.32
C SER A 84 -16.98 7.29 1.39
N GLN A 85 -16.46 6.77 0.27
CA GLN A 85 -15.09 6.25 0.22
C GLN A 85 -14.05 7.35 0.41
N ARG A 86 -14.27 8.55 -0.16
CA ARG A 86 -13.39 9.71 0.07
C ARG A 86 -13.37 10.13 1.53
N ASP A 87 -14.54 10.20 2.16
CA ASP A 87 -14.65 10.60 3.56
C ASP A 87 -13.97 9.58 4.48
N TRP A 88 -14.19 8.29 4.23
CA TRP A 88 -13.47 7.23 4.94
C TRP A 88 -11.95 7.30 4.70
N ALA A 89 -11.50 7.49 3.46
CA ALA A 89 -10.08 7.46 3.11
C ALA A 89 -9.30 8.62 3.75
N LYS A 90 -9.91 9.81 3.86
CA LYS A 90 -9.31 10.97 4.56
C LYS A 90 -9.00 10.70 6.02
N VAL A 91 -9.79 9.84 6.67
CA VAL A 91 -9.71 9.58 8.10
C VAL A 91 -8.94 8.30 8.41
N ASN A 92 -9.18 7.23 7.65
CA ASN A 92 -8.78 5.87 8.07
C ASN A 92 -7.71 5.23 7.18
N LEU A 93 -7.58 5.63 5.91
CA LEU A 93 -6.78 4.87 4.94
C LEU A 93 -5.34 4.64 5.42
N ARG A 94 -4.65 5.71 5.84
CA ARG A 94 -3.27 5.65 6.31
C ARG A 94 -3.13 4.74 7.54
N ASP A 95 -3.95 5.00 8.56
CA ASP A 95 -3.82 4.34 9.86
C ASP A 95 -4.24 2.86 9.79
N GLU A 96 -5.28 2.54 9.00
CA GLU A 96 -5.64 1.15 8.71
C GLU A 96 -4.55 0.42 7.91
N THR A 97 -3.92 1.08 6.92
CA THR A 97 -2.82 0.48 6.15
C THR A 97 -1.66 0.12 7.06
N ILE A 98 -1.27 1.04 7.96
CA ILE A 98 -0.20 0.81 8.94
C ILE A 98 -0.56 -0.35 9.87
N ALA A 99 -1.77 -0.36 10.42
CA ALA A 99 -2.21 -1.43 11.32
C ALA A 99 -2.19 -2.79 10.63
N LEU A 100 -2.67 -2.87 9.39
CA LEU A 100 -2.69 -4.11 8.62
C LEU A 100 -1.30 -4.59 8.19
N LEU A 101 -0.36 -3.67 7.90
CA LEU A 101 1.04 -4.03 7.67
C LEU A 101 1.70 -4.58 8.94
N LYS A 102 1.43 -3.98 10.11
CA LYS A 102 1.95 -4.47 11.41
C LYS A 102 1.45 -5.88 11.73
N LEU A 103 0.23 -6.23 11.33
CA LEU A 103 -0.32 -7.60 11.47
C LEU A 103 0.31 -8.63 10.51
N ARG A 104 1.11 -8.19 9.53
CA ARG A 104 1.79 -9.04 8.54
C ARG A 104 3.26 -9.28 8.85
N LEU A 105 3.85 -8.51 9.77
CA LEU A 105 5.18 -8.73 10.35
C LEU A 105 5.12 -9.95 11.29
#